data_AF-A0A956QVL4-F1
#
_entry.id   AF-A0A956QVL4-F1
#
_cell.length_a   1.000
_cell.length_b   1.000
_cell.length_c   1.000
_cell.angle_alpha   90.00
_cell.angle_beta   90.00
_cell.angle_gamma   90.00
#
_symmetry.space_group_name_H-M   'P 1'
#
loop_
_entity.id
_entity.type
_entity.pdbx_description
1 polymer ?
#
loop_
_entity_poly.entity_id
_entity_poly.type
_entity_poly.pdbx_seq_one_letter_code
_entity_poly.pdbx_strand_id
1 'polypeptide(L)'
;MLVLEAGEGSLTIDDEDPGWCVCYLKADGRELNLGAECLKYLKEHLVSVLLDNGENAPHSHEGHPLVWGGSLSPLRFSLYMGIRERDRILFVRDDEADSGDDKFITRLNLTPEDIESWLKQLS
;
A
#
# COMPACT_ATOMS: atom_id res chain seq x y z
N MET A 1 -14.22 -10.21 -3.22
CA MET A 1 -13.06 -9.89 -2.36
C MET A 1 -11.79 -10.11 -3.17
N LEU A 2 -10.91 -9.12 -3.20
CA LEU A 2 -9.61 -9.16 -3.87
C LEU A 2 -8.50 -9.29 -2.82
N VAL A 3 -7.64 -10.29 -2.94
CA VAL A 3 -6.55 -10.55 -1.98
C VAL A 3 -5.21 -10.52 -2.70
N LEU A 4 -4.39 -9.54 -2.36
CA LEU A 4 -3.06 -9.34 -2.94
C LEU A 4 -2.02 -9.93 -1.98
N GLU A 5 -1.63 -11.17 -2.23
CA GLU A 5 -0.68 -11.94 -1.41
C GLU A 5 0.76 -11.50 -1.65
N ALA A 6 1.56 -11.49 -0.58
CA ALA A 6 3.01 -11.33 -0.62
C ALA A 6 3.66 -12.32 0.37
N GLY A 7 4.98 -12.52 0.25
CA GLY A 7 5.67 -13.55 1.04
C GLY A 7 5.43 -13.52 2.56
N GLU A 8 5.22 -12.33 3.14
CA GLU A 8 5.07 -12.13 4.59
C GLU A 8 3.68 -11.64 5.02
N GLY A 9 2.71 -11.57 4.10
CA GLY A 9 1.43 -10.92 4.39
C GLY A 9 0.54 -10.69 3.17
N SER A 10 -0.49 -9.86 3.32
CA SER A 10 -1.42 -9.57 2.23
C SER A 10 -2.17 -8.25 2.40
N LEU A 11 -2.52 -7.63 1.28
CA LEU A 11 -3.48 -6.52 1.22
C LEU A 11 -4.82 -7.07 0.70
N THR A 12 -5.86 -7.01 1.52
CA THR A 12 -7.22 -7.43 1.16
C THR A 12 -8.06 -6.20 0.88
N ILE A 13 -8.78 -6.21 -0.24
CA ILE A 13 -9.77 -5.23 -0.63
C ILE A 13 -11.13 -5.93 -0.70
N ASP A 14 -12.03 -5.56 0.20
CA ASP A 14 -13.42 -6.01 0.16
C ASP A 14 -14.18 -5.24 -0.93
N ASP A 15 -14.41 -5.88 -2.07
CA ASP A 15 -15.01 -5.28 -3.26
C ASP A 15 -16.52 -5.59 -3.42
N GLU A 16 -17.19 -6.05 -2.35
CA GLU A 16 -18.65 -6.27 -2.36
C GLU A 16 -19.44 -4.99 -2.67
N ASP A 17 -18.96 -3.83 -2.18
CA ASP A 17 -19.41 -2.50 -2.59
C ASP A 17 -18.27 -1.73 -3.29
N PRO A 18 -18.24 -1.70 -4.63
CA PRO A 18 -17.18 -1.01 -5.38
C PRO A 18 -17.08 0.50 -5.11
N GLY A 19 -18.12 1.13 -4.55
CA GLY A 19 -18.10 2.53 -4.14
C GLY A 19 -17.43 2.78 -2.79
N TRP A 20 -17.26 1.73 -1.97
CA TRP A 20 -16.76 1.82 -0.61
C TRP A 20 -16.07 0.51 -0.17
N CYS A 21 -14.89 0.26 -0.74
CA CYS A 21 -14.16 -0.97 -0.50
C CYS A 21 -13.29 -0.86 0.74
N VAL A 22 -13.52 -1.72 1.74
CA VAL A 22 -12.72 -1.75 2.97
C VAL A 22 -11.41 -2.48 2.73
N CYS A 23 -10.31 -1.88 3.18
CA CYS A 23 -8.95 -2.39 3.01
C CYS A 23 -8.41 -2.93 4.33
N TYR A 24 -7.82 -4.12 4.29
CA TYR A 24 -7.12 -4.72 5.42
C TYR A 24 -5.70 -5.08 5.01
N LEU A 25 -4.73 -4.80 5.87
CA LEU A 25 -3.36 -5.24 5.68
C LEU A 25 -2.98 -6.23 6.77
N LYS A 26 -2.54 -7.41 6.34
CA LYS A 26 -1.91 -8.39 7.21
C LYS A 26 -0.40 -8.33 7.01
N ALA A 27 0.32 -7.92 8.04
CA ALA A 27 1.79 -7.83 8.04
C ALA A 27 2.30 -7.91 9.49
N ASP A 28 3.55 -8.32 9.69
CA ASP A 28 4.19 -8.38 11.03
C ASP A 28 3.37 -9.16 12.07
N GLY A 29 2.65 -10.20 11.64
CA GLY A 29 1.81 -11.05 12.50
C GLY A 29 0.51 -10.41 13.01
N ARG A 30 0.12 -9.24 12.49
CA ARG A 30 -1.14 -8.55 12.82
C ARG A 30 -1.96 -8.24 11.58
N GLU A 31 -3.24 -7.95 11.79
CA GLU A 31 -4.16 -7.44 10.77
C GLU A 31 -4.60 -6.02 11.16
N LEU A 32 -4.53 -5.10 10.20
CA LEU A 32 -4.86 -3.71 10.37
C LEU A 32 -5.99 -3.35 9.40
N ASN A 33 -7.10 -2.82 9.94
CA ASN A 33 -8.11 -2.16 9.14
C ASN A 33 -7.56 -0.79 8.72
N LEU A 34 -7.43 -0.58 7.41
CA LEU A 34 -6.85 0.64 6.86
C LEU A 34 -7.89 1.69 6.49
N GLY A 35 -9.19 1.39 6.64
CA GLY A 35 -10.28 2.22 6.15
C GLY A 35 -10.78 1.71 4.81
N ALA A 36 -11.27 2.61 3.97
CA ALA A 36 -11.96 2.30 2.74
C ALA A 36 -11.79 3.41 1.70
N GLU A 37 -11.89 3.03 0.43
CA GLU A 37 -12.00 3.92 -0.73
C GLU A 37 -12.73 3.19 -1.87
N CYS A 38 -13.12 3.91 -2.93
CA CYS A 38 -13.73 3.23 -4.08
C CYS A 38 -12.72 2.31 -4.81
N LEU A 39 -13.21 1.19 -5.36
CA LEU A 39 -12.37 0.16 -5.99
C LEU A 39 -11.47 0.72 -7.09
N LYS A 40 -12.04 1.61 -7.92
CA LYS A 40 -11.31 2.24 -9.02
C LYS A 40 -10.12 3.05 -8.51
N TYR A 41 -10.32 3.87 -7.48
CA TYR A 41 -9.27 4.67 -6.88
C TYR A 41 -8.13 3.79 -6.36
N LEU A 42 -8.48 2.73 -5.61
CA LEU A 42 -7.51 1.77 -5.07
C LEU A 42 -6.69 1.11 -6.18
N LYS A 43 -7.35 0.56 -7.20
CA LYS A 43 -6.67 -0.11 -8.32
C LYS A 43 -5.74 0.83 -9.08
N GLU A 44 -6.22 2.03 -9.45
CA GLU A 44 -5.43 2.98 -10.22
C GLU A 44 -4.18 3.44 -9.46
N HIS A 45 -4.31 3.76 -8.17
CA HIS A 45 -3.16 4.21 -7.38
C HIS A 45 -2.18 3.08 -7.09
N LEU A 46 -2.65 1.88 -6.74
CA LEU A 46 -1.77 0.73 -6.50
C LEU A 46 -0.99 0.35 -7.77
N VAL A 47 -1.66 0.29 -8.94
CA VAL A 47 -0.97 0.02 -10.21
C VAL A 47 0.05 1.12 -10.51
N SER A 48 -0.33 2.39 -10.33
CA SER A 48 0.57 3.52 -10.57
C SER A 48 1.85 3.42 -9.74
N VAL A 49 1.76 3.11 -8.45
CA VAL A 49 2.95 3.05 -7.58
C VAL A 49 3.79 1.79 -7.76
N LEU A 50 3.17 0.67 -8.19
CA LEU A 50 3.92 -0.54 -8.52
C LEU A 50 4.78 -0.37 -9.78
N LEU A 51 4.31 0.44 -10.75
CA LEU A 51 5.02 0.73 -12.00
C LEU A 51 5.99 1.91 -11.89
N ASP A 52 5.95 2.67 -10.81
CA ASP A 52 6.86 3.80 -10.58
C ASP A 52 8.28 3.30 -10.25
N ASN A 53 9.29 4.05 -10.71
CA ASN A 53 10.72 3.78 -10.50
C ASN A 53 11.37 4.71 -9.45
N GLY A 54 10.61 5.65 -8.87
CA GLY A 54 11.03 6.49 -7.76
C GLY A 54 11.92 7.67 -8.15
N GLU A 55 12.14 7.91 -9.44
CA GLU A 55 13.07 8.95 -9.94
C GLU A 55 12.71 10.35 -9.45
N ASN A 56 11.42 10.61 -9.22
CA ASN A 56 10.89 11.92 -8.79
C ASN A 56 10.25 11.87 -7.41
N ALA A 57 10.56 10.85 -6.60
CA ALA A 57 10.02 10.73 -5.25
C ALA A 57 10.45 11.94 -4.39
N PRO A 58 9.51 12.71 -3.81
CA PRO A 58 9.83 13.93 -3.07
C PRO A 58 10.45 13.66 -1.69
N HIS A 59 10.30 12.43 -1.19
CA HIS A 59 10.69 12.02 0.14
C HIS A 59 11.30 10.62 0.12
N SER A 60 11.99 10.26 1.21
CA SER A 60 12.48 8.90 1.43
C SER A 60 12.24 8.47 2.87
N HIS A 61 12.14 7.16 3.09
CA HIS A 61 12.01 6.54 4.41
C HIS A 61 12.88 5.29 4.46
N GLU A 62 13.67 5.12 5.53
CA GLU A 62 14.66 4.03 5.64
C GLU A 62 15.63 3.91 4.44
N GLY A 63 15.89 5.03 3.74
CA GLY A 63 16.73 5.06 2.54
C GLY A 63 16.01 4.66 1.24
N HIS A 64 14.70 4.40 1.29
CA HIS A 64 13.86 4.10 0.14
C HIS A 64 13.15 5.37 -0.36
N PRO A 65 13.28 5.77 -1.63
CA PRO A 65 12.42 6.77 -2.24
C PRO A 65 10.95 6.36 -2.12
N LEU A 66 10.10 7.28 -1.68
CA LEU A 66 8.68 7.03 -1.43
C LEU A 66 7.80 7.65 -2.52
N VAL A 67 6.91 6.82 -3.07
CA VAL A 67 5.83 7.26 -3.97
C VAL A 67 4.49 7.11 -3.24
N TRP A 68 3.64 8.12 -3.29
CA TRP A 68 2.34 8.07 -2.64
C TRP A 68 1.36 7.20 -3.43
N GLY A 69 0.73 6.23 -2.75
CA GLY A 69 -0.17 5.22 -3.32
C GLY A 69 -1.63 5.34 -2.91
N GLY A 70 -2.01 6.44 -2.26
CA GLY A 70 -3.40 6.73 -1.90
C GLY A 70 -3.60 6.98 -0.41
N SER A 71 -4.77 7.52 -0.07
CA SER A 71 -5.23 7.69 1.31
C SER A 71 -6.56 6.98 1.49
N LEU A 72 -6.82 6.50 2.70
CA LEU A 72 -7.96 5.67 3.03
C LEU A 72 -8.80 6.33 4.12
N SER A 73 -10.12 6.32 3.91
CA SER A 73 -11.11 6.99 4.75
C SER A 73 -11.92 5.97 5.56
N PRO A 74 -12.44 6.28 6.76
CA PRO A 74 -12.23 7.49 7.54
C PRO A 74 -10.97 7.43 8.42
N LEU A 75 -10.22 6.32 8.42
CA LEU A 75 -9.11 6.07 9.35
C LEU A 75 -7.84 6.87 9.03
N ARG A 76 -7.81 7.63 7.92
CA ARG A 76 -6.72 8.52 7.51
C ARG A 76 -5.36 7.83 7.44
N PHE A 77 -5.36 6.56 7.03
CA PHE A 77 -4.12 5.90 6.66
C PHE A 77 -3.74 6.27 5.23
N SER A 78 -2.46 6.51 4.99
CA SER A 78 -1.92 6.71 3.65
C SER A 78 -0.98 5.57 3.31
N LEU A 79 -1.08 5.10 2.06
CA LEU A 79 -0.20 4.09 1.49
C LEU A 79 0.96 4.77 0.77
N TYR A 80 2.17 4.29 0.99
CA TYR A 80 3.36 4.71 0.26
C TYR A 80 4.08 3.48 -0.26
N MET A 81 4.66 3.58 -1.46
CA MET A 81 5.52 2.56 -2.02
C MET A 81 6.97 3.00 -1.93
N GLY A 82 7.75 2.28 -1.14
CA GLY A 82 9.20 2.37 -1.12
C GLY A 82 9.81 1.56 -2.26
N ILE A 83 10.78 2.14 -2.94
CA ILE A 83 11.39 1.55 -4.13
C ILE A 83 12.86 1.20 -3.84
N ARG A 84 13.26 -0.04 -4.14
CA ARG A 84 14.67 -0.46 -4.09
C ARG A 84 14.95 -1.45 -5.19
N GLU A 85 15.62 -0.98 -6.24
CA GLU A 85 15.88 -1.79 -7.44
C GLU A 85 14.56 -2.40 -7.99
N ARG A 86 14.43 -3.73 -7.92
CA ARG A 86 13.23 -4.46 -8.37
C ARG A 86 12.24 -4.75 -7.25
N ASP A 87 12.65 -4.60 -6.00
CA ASP A 87 11.80 -4.83 -4.85
C ASP A 87 10.96 -3.58 -4.56
N ARG A 88 9.84 -3.81 -3.88
CA ARG A 88 8.94 -2.77 -3.42
C ARG A 88 8.60 -3.02 -1.96
N ILE A 89 8.34 -1.94 -1.22
CA ILE A 89 7.88 -2.02 0.17
C ILE A 89 6.64 -1.15 0.30
N LEU A 90 5.50 -1.77 0.58
CA LEU A 90 4.29 -1.03 0.90
C LEU A 90 4.39 -0.55 2.35
N PHE A 91 4.48 0.76 2.56
CA PHE A 91 4.44 1.39 3.87
C PHE A 91 3.04 1.93 4.15
N VAL A 92 2.56 1.73 5.38
CA VAL A 92 1.33 2.36 5.88
C VAL A 92 1.69 3.48 6.83
N ARG A 93 1.21 4.67 6.53
CA ARG A 93 1.36 5.86 7.36
C ARG A 93 0.06 6.20 8.07
N ASP A 94 0.09 6.34 9.39
CA ASP A 94 -0.95 6.96 10.19
C ASP A 94 -0.80 8.50 10.11
N ASP A 95 -1.71 9.17 9.41
CA ASP A 95 -1.62 10.62 9.26
C ASP A 95 -2.00 11.40 10.54
N GLU A 96 -2.69 10.78 11.50
CA GLU A 96 -3.11 11.41 12.75
C GLU A 96 -2.04 11.35 13.85
N ALA A 97 -1.00 10.51 13.71
CA ALA A 97 0.07 10.45 14.69
C ALA A 97 0.83 11.78 14.84
N ASP A 98 1.14 12.16 16.08
CA ASP A 98 1.66 13.50 16.44
C ASP A 98 3.17 13.72 16.17
N SER A 99 3.95 12.67 15.89
CA SER A 99 5.41 12.76 15.65
C SER A 99 5.82 12.36 14.23
N GLY A 100 6.76 13.10 13.64
CA GLY A 100 7.09 13.08 12.21
C GLY A 100 7.52 11.74 11.61
N ASP A 101 8.44 11.02 12.27
CA ASP A 101 8.97 9.73 11.76
C ASP A 101 8.21 8.50 12.28
N ASP A 102 7.45 8.62 13.37
CA ASP A 102 6.66 7.52 13.97
C ASP A 102 5.34 7.24 13.22
N LYS A 103 5.08 7.97 12.13
CA LYS A 103 3.83 7.82 11.38
C LYS A 103 3.77 6.51 10.60
N PHE A 104 4.91 5.93 10.20
CA PHE A 104 4.92 4.68 9.46
C PHE A 104 4.77 3.51 10.42
N ILE A 105 3.55 2.98 10.50
CA ILE A 105 3.18 2.03 11.55
C ILE A 105 3.46 0.58 11.16
N THR A 106 3.43 0.24 9.87
CA THR A 106 3.68 -1.13 9.38
C THR A 106 4.19 -1.09 7.93
N ARG A 107 4.77 -2.20 7.48
CA ARG A 107 5.17 -2.38 6.08
C ARG A 107 4.93 -3.79 5.57
N LEU A 108 4.87 -3.95 4.25
CA LEU A 108 4.82 -5.25 3.57
C LEU A 108 5.85 -5.27 2.44
N ASN A 109 6.79 -6.22 2.49
CA ASN A 109 7.79 -6.41 1.45
C ASN A 109 7.16 -7.13 0.25
N LEU A 110 7.47 -6.64 -0.95
CA LEU A 110 7.00 -7.20 -2.21
C LEU A 110 8.21 -7.58 -3.06
N THR A 111 8.29 -8.86 -3.39
CA THR A 111 9.25 -9.39 -4.38
C THR A 111 8.81 -9.05 -5.81
N PRO A 112 9.68 -9.18 -6.82
CA PRO A 112 9.31 -9.01 -8.22
C PRO A 112 8.14 -9.91 -8.65
N GLU A 113 8.08 -11.14 -8.13
CA GLU A 113 7.00 -12.10 -8.38
C GLU A 113 5.67 -11.62 -7.75
N ASP A 114 5.71 -11.06 -6.54
CA ASP A 114 4.53 -10.48 -5.90
C ASP A 114 4.00 -9.30 -6.72
N ILE A 115 4.89 -8.41 -7.18
CA ILE A 115 4.54 -7.25 -8.00
C ILE A 115 3.85 -7.71 -9.30
N GLU A 116 4.40 -8.69 -10.00
CA GLU A 116 3.79 -9.23 -11.23
C GLU A 116 2.41 -9.83 -10.94
N SER A 117 2.27 -10.58 -9.85
CA SER A 117 1.00 -11.16 -9.40
C SER A 117 -0.04 -10.07 -9.11
N TRP A 118 0.36 -9.02 -8.37
CA TRP A 118 -0.52 -7.92 -8.00
C TRP A 118 -1.00 -7.16 -9.24
N LEU A 119 -0.09 -6.83 -10.16
CA LEU A 119 -0.43 -6.13 -11.40
C LEU A 119 -1.48 -6.90 -12.23
N LYS A 120 -1.39 -8.23 -12.30
CA LYS A 120 -2.38 -9.06 -13.02
C LYS A 120 -3.77 -9.03 -12.38
N GLN A 121 -3.83 -8.99 -11.05
CA GLN A 121 -5.09 -8.99 -10.31
C GLN A 121 -5.74 -7.60 -10.24
N LEU A 122 -4.90 -6.55 -10.26
CA LEU A 122 -5.34 -5.16 -10.26
C LEU A 122 -5.80 -4.68 -11.65
N SER A 123 -5.30 -5.28 -12.73
CA SER A 123 -5.79 -5.07 -14.10
C SER A 123 -7.26 -5.49 -14.29
#